data_AF-A0A926UET6-F1
#
_entry.id   AF-A0A926UET6-F1
#
_cell.length_a   1.000
_cell.length_b   1.000
_cell.length_c   1.000
_cell.angle_alpha   90.00
_cell.angle_beta   90.00
_cell.angle_gamma   90.00
#
_symmetry.space_group_name_H-M   'P 1'
#
loop_
_entity.id
_entity.type
_entity.pdbx_description
1 polymer ?
#
loop_
_entity_poly.entity_id
_entity_poly.type
_entity_poly.pdbx_seq_one_letter_code
_entity_poly.pdbx_strand_id
1 'polypeptide(L)'
;MTPSLSPSQVRLHLWDHISRDLKLMPSLKLILLVLANYTDSHSHKANIPASLIIRDSGLRNEEVKRLLVSLEAAHWVESLRILDEAGRSVVLYNLSARLVQVAWFKSP
;
A
#
# COMPACT_ATOMS: atom_id res chain seq x y z
N MET A 1 18.36 -27.40 -9.09
CA MET A 1 18.42 -26.63 -7.83
C MET A 1 17.39 -25.51 -7.92
N THR A 2 16.26 -25.65 -7.23
CA THR A 2 15.24 -24.59 -7.16
C THR A 2 15.65 -23.63 -6.05
N PRO A 3 15.86 -22.34 -6.31
CA PRO A 3 16.19 -21.40 -5.25
C PRO A 3 14.99 -21.28 -4.30
N SER A 4 15.19 -21.61 -3.02
CA SER A 4 14.21 -21.38 -1.97
C SER A 4 14.18 -19.88 -1.66
N LEU A 5 13.20 -19.16 -2.19
CA LEU A 5 12.97 -17.77 -1.85
C LEU A 5 12.50 -17.67 -0.38
N SER A 6 13.06 -16.73 0.37
CA SER A 6 12.54 -16.41 1.70
C SER A 6 11.14 -15.75 1.58
N PRO A 7 10.29 -15.80 2.62
CA PRO A 7 8.95 -15.20 2.58
C PRO A 7 8.93 -13.71 2.18
N SER A 8 9.96 -12.95 2.57
CA SER A 8 10.12 -11.55 2.16
C SER A 8 10.47 -11.40 0.67
N GLN A 9 11.24 -12.33 0.11
CA GLN A 9 11.55 -12.36 -1.32
C GLN A 9 10.34 -12.77 -2.15
N VAL A 10 9.53 -13.73 -1.69
CA VAL A 10 8.27 -14.11 -2.36
C VAL A 10 7.33 -12.91 -2.45
N ARG A 11 7.14 -12.17 -1.34
CA ARG A 11 6.30 -10.96 -1.31
C ARG A 11 6.80 -9.86 -2.24
N LEU A 12 8.10 -9.56 -2.22
CA LEU A 12 8.70 -8.61 -3.16
C LEU A 12 8.48 -9.03 -4.62
N HIS A 13 8.66 -10.31 -4.92
CA HIS A 13 8.46 -10.84 -6.26
C HIS A 13 7.00 -10.80 -6.71
N LEU A 14 6.06 -10.97 -5.78
CA LEU A 14 4.61 -10.86 -6.00
C LEU A 14 4.23 -9.41 -6.30
N TRP A 15 4.77 -8.46 -5.54
CA TRP A 15 4.60 -7.02 -5.80
C TRP A 15 5.25 -6.57 -7.11
N ASP A 16 6.40 -7.13 -7.49
CA ASP A 16 7.03 -6.89 -8.78
C ASP A 16 6.19 -7.42 -9.95
N HIS A 17 5.49 -8.53 -9.74
CA HIS A 17 4.59 -9.09 -10.73
C HIS A 17 3.31 -8.27 -10.85
N ILE A 18 2.66 -7.95 -9.72
CA ILE A 18 1.49 -7.06 -9.66
C ILE A 18 1.82 -5.71 -10.30
N SER A 19 2.98 -5.14 -10.00
CA SER A 19 3.41 -3.85 -10.57
C SER A 19 3.59 -3.91 -12.08
N ARG A 20 4.12 -5.02 -12.62
CA ARG A 20 4.28 -5.22 -14.07
C ARG A 20 2.94 -5.43 -14.76
N ASP A 21 2.08 -6.27 -14.21
CA ASP A 21 0.77 -6.60 -14.78
C ASP A 21 -0.14 -5.37 -14.84
N LEU A 22 -0.01 -4.51 -13.84
CA LEU A 22 -0.78 -3.26 -13.72
C LEU A 22 -0.10 -2.05 -14.36
N LYS A 23 1.08 -2.23 -14.98
CA LYS A 23 1.92 -1.16 -15.55
C LYS A 23 2.08 0.03 -14.58
N LEU A 24 2.27 -0.26 -13.29
CA LEU A 24 2.35 0.78 -12.26
C LEU A 24 3.59 1.64 -12.49
N MET A 25 3.39 2.96 -12.38
CA MET A 25 4.50 3.90 -12.30
C MET A 25 5.35 3.59 -11.05
N PRO A 26 6.68 3.79 -11.09
CA PRO A 26 7.56 3.53 -9.94
C PRO A 26 7.11 4.22 -8.64
N SER A 27 6.56 5.43 -8.74
CA SER A 27 6.04 6.17 -7.59
C SER A 27 4.78 5.56 -6.97
N LEU A 28 3.88 4.98 -7.77
CA LEU A 28 2.73 4.22 -7.29
C LEU A 28 3.17 2.96 -6.55
N LYS A 29 4.19 2.27 -7.09
CA LYS A 29 4.77 1.08 -6.45
C LYS A 29 5.33 1.41 -5.06
N LEU A 30 6.00 2.55 -4.89
CA LEU A 30 6.52 2.97 -3.58
C LEU A 30 5.40 3.14 -2.54
N ILE A 31 4.29 3.77 -2.91
CA ILE A 31 3.15 3.96 -2.00
C ILE A 31 2.52 2.61 -1.62
N LEU A 32 2.32 1.71 -2.59
CA LEU A 32 1.77 0.39 -2.34
C LEU A 32 2.68 -0.47 -1.46
N LEU A 33 4.00 -0.37 -1.64
CA LEU A 33 4.97 -1.06 -0.79
C LEU A 33 4.94 -0.55 0.66
N VAL A 34 4.84 0.77 0.86
CA VAL A 34 4.70 1.35 2.21
C VAL A 34 3.43 0.83 2.88
N LEU A 35 2.30 0.86 2.17
CA LEU A 35 1.03 0.34 2.66
C LEU A 35 1.14 -1.15 2.99
N ALA A 36 1.69 -1.97 2.10
CA ALA A 36 1.85 -3.41 2.31
C ALA A 36 2.73 -3.74 3.51
N ASN A 37 3.87 -3.06 3.66
CA ASN A 37 4.77 -3.26 4.79
C ASN A 37 4.11 -2.85 6.11
N TYR A 38 3.33 -1.76 6.10
CA TYR A 38 2.59 -1.32 7.27
C TYR A 38 1.50 -2.32 7.66
N THR A 39 0.71 -2.79 6.67
CA THR A 39 -0.30 -3.83 6.85
C THR A 39 0.30 -5.14 7.36
N ASP A 40 1.52 -5.51 6.92
CA ASP A 40 2.23 -6.71 7.39
C ASP A 40 2.75 -6.57 8.83
N SER A 41 3.16 -5.36 9.22
CA SER A 41 3.70 -5.08 10.57
C SER A 41 2.61 -4.87 11.62
N HIS A 42 1.36 -4.75 11.17
CA HIS A 42 0.18 -4.54 12.00
C HIS A 42 -0.89 -5.58 11.60
N SER A 43 -2.13 -5.44 12.08
CA SER A 43 -3.20 -6.31 11.58
C SER A 43 -3.52 -6.00 10.10
N HIS A 44 -4.04 -6.97 9.34
CA HIS A 44 -4.49 -6.77 7.95
C HIS A 44 -5.59 -5.69 7.75
N LYS A 45 -6.05 -5.07 8.85
CA LYS A 45 -7.01 -3.97 8.88
C LYS A 45 -6.37 -2.64 9.32
N ALA A 46 -5.04 -2.55 9.32
CA ALA A 46 -4.34 -1.37 9.79
C ALA A 46 -4.52 -0.19 8.83
N ASN A 47 -5.00 0.91 9.37
CA ASN A 47 -5.18 2.15 8.64
C ASN A 47 -3.96 3.06 8.88
N ILE A 48 -3.33 3.54 7.80
CA ILE A 48 -2.12 4.34 7.84
C ILE A 48 -2.45 5.83 7.60
N PRO A 49 -1.93 6.78 8.38
CA PRO A 49 -2.06 8.20 8.07
C PRO A 49 -1.28 8.60 6.80
N ALA A 50 -1.83 9.51 5.99
CA ALA A 50 -1.12 10.05 4.82
C ALA A 50 0.29 10.58 5.14
N SER A 51 0.46 11.21 6.32
CA SER A 51 1.73 11.75 6.77
C SER A 51 2.82 10.68 6.88
N LEU A 52 2.45 9.46 7.30
CA LEU A 52 3.36 8.34 7.41
C LEU A 52 3.72 7.77 6.03
N ILE A 53 2.75 7.69 5.12
CA ILE A 53 3.00 7.33 3.71
C ILE A 53 4.02 8.30 3.09
N ILE A 54 3.82 9.61 3.27
CA ILE A 54 4.71 10.64 2.73
C ILE A 54 6.13 10.48 3.25
N ARG A 55 6.28 10.26 4.56
CA ARG A 55 7.59 10.07 5.20
C ARG A 55 8.30 8.83 4.66
N ASP A 56 7.59 7.71 4.58
CA ASP A 56 8.20 6.40 4.33
C ASP A 56 8.33 6.10 2.83
N SER A 57 7.57 6.78 1.96
CA SER A 57 7.72 6.65 0.51
C SER A 57 8.85 7.51 -0.07
N GLY A 58 9.36 8.49 0.67
CA GLY A 58 10.37 9.45 0.21
C GLY A 58 9.91 10.39 -0.91
N LEU A 59 8.59 10.46 -1.16
CA LEU A 59 8.00 11.28 -2.21
C LEU A 59 7.54 12.62 -1.66
N ARG A 60 7.38 13.61 -2.54
CA ARG A 60 6.86 14.93 -2.15
C ARG A 60 5.39 14.81 -1.73
N ASN A 61 4.98 15.61 -0.74
CA ASN A 61 3.62 15.60 -0.20
C ASN A 61 2.52 15.70 -1.29
N GLU A 62 2.64 16.67 -2.19
CA GLU A 62 1.67 16.88 -3.29
C GLU A 62 1.69 15.76 -4.35
N GLU A 63 2.80 15.04 -4.46
CA GLU A 63 2.87 13.86 -5.32
C GLU A 63 2.14 12.68 -4.67
N VAL A 64 2.39 12.42 -3.38
CA VAL A 64 1.71 11.36 -2.63
C VAL A 64 0.21 11.56 -2.59
N LYS A 65 -0.27 12.79 -2.33
CA LYS A 65 -1.71 13.10 -2.36
C LYS A 65 -2.34 12.75 -3.71
N ARG A 66 -1.73 13.18 -4.81
CA ARG A 66 -2.24 12.88 -6.17
C ARG A 66 -2.26 11.39 -6.45
N LEU A 67 -1.20 10.69 -6.08
CA LEU A 67 -1.08 9.25 -6.30
C LEU A 67 -2.07 8.45 -5.44
N LEU A 68 -2.32 8.85 -4.19
CA LEU A 68 -3.33 8.23 -3.33
C LEU A 68 -4.74 8.39 -3.91
N VAL A 69 -5.07 9.59 -4.43
CA VAL A 69 -6.34 9.81 -5.14
C VAL A 69 -6.46 8.90 -6.37
N SER A 70 -5.39 8.74 -7.16
CA SER A 70 -5.39 7.81 -8.30
C SER A 70 -5.55 6.35 -7.89
N LEU A 71 -4.90 5.93 -6.79
CA LEU A 71 -5.00 4.57 -6.27
C LEU A 71 -6.39 4.26 -5.70
N GLU A 72 -7.02 5.23 -5.05
CA GLU A 72 -8.39 5.14 -4.53
C GLU A 72 -9.40 5.05 -5.68
N ALA A 73 -9.28 5.90 -6.70
CA ALA A 73 -10.14 5.87 -7.88
C ALA A 73 -10.03 4.54 -8.66
N ALA A 74 -8.87 3.90 -8.60
CA ALA A 74 -8.63 2.58 -9.19
C ALA A 74 -8.91 1.41 -8.23
N HIS A 75 -9.46 1.67 -7.04
CA HIS A 75 -9.82 0.68 -6.02
C HIS A 75 -8.65 -0.20 -5.54
N TRP A 76 -7.42 0.32 -5.60
CA TRP A 76 -6.24 -0.33 -5.01
C TRP A 76 -6.08 -0.01 -3.52
N VAL A 77 -6.60 1.14 -3.11
CA VAL A 77 -6.50 1.66 -1.74
C VAL A 77 -7.89 2.14 -1.31
N GLU A 78 -8.21 1.95 -0.04
CA GLU A 78 -9.41 2.49 0.61
C GLU A 78 -9.00 3.62 1.55
N SER A 79 -9.82 4.66 1.65
CA SER A 79 -9.60 5.76 2.59
C SER A 79 -10.68 5.81 3.67
N LEU A 80 -10.28 6.22 4.87
CA LEU A 80 -11.17 6.46 6.01
C LEU A 80 -10.88 7.84 6.58
N ARG A 81 -11.90 8.70 6.60
CA ARG A 81 -11.79 10.03 7.22
C ARG A 81 -12.28 9.96 8.67
N ILE A 82 -11.42 10.37 9.59
CA ILE A 82 -11.72 10.46 11.02
C ILE A 82 -11.43 11.86 11.55
N LEU A 83 -11.94 12.17 12.75
CA LEU A 83 -11.48 13.32 13.53
C LEU A 83 -10.42 12.83 14.51
N ASP A 84 -9.28 13.53 14.57
CA ASP A 84 -8.30 13.31 15.63
C ASP A 84 -8.79 13.89 16.97
N GLU A 85 -8.02 13.68 18.03
CA GLU A 85 -8.34 14.16 19.39
C GLU A 85 -8.44 15.70 19.47
N ALA A 86 -7.85 16.43 18.51
CA ALA A 86 -7.94 17.88 18.39
C ALA A 86 -9.10 18.33 17.50
N GLY A 87 -9.97 17.41 17.07
CA GLY A 87 -11.11 17.69 16.17
C GLY A 87 -10.70 17.97 14.72
N ARG A 88 -9.47 17.64 14.32
CA ARG A 88 -8.99 17.84 12.94
C ARG A 88 -9.34 16.64 12.09
N SER A 89 -9.78 16.90 10.86
CA SER A 89 -10.03 15.85 9.87
C SER A 89 -8.71 15.22 9.41
N VAL A 90 -8.52 13.94 9.72
CA VAL A 90 -7.40 13.12 9.26
C VAL A 90 -7.91 12.05 8.30
N VAL A 91 -7.18 11.82 7.21
CA VAL A 91 -7.46 10.74 6.26
C VAL A 91 -6.46 9.62 6.48
N LEU A 92 -6.98 8.44 6.75
CA LEU A 92 -6.23 7.20 6.84
C LEU A 92 -6.45 6.37 5.57
N TYR A 93 -5.49 5.51 5.26
CA TYR A 93 -5.50 4.69 4.05
C TYR A 93 -5.18 3.24 4.39
N ASN A 94 -5.76 2.31 3.64
CA ASN A 94 -5.45 0.88 3.72
C ASN A 94 -5.45 0.28 2.31
N LEU A 95 -4.77 -0.84 2.10
CA LEU A 95 -4.92 -1.61 0.87
C LEU A 95 -6.37 -2.09 0.75
N SER A 96 -6.93 -2.07 -0.46
CA SER A 96 -8.27 -2.59 -0.68
C SER A 96 -8.34 -4.09 -0.41
N ALA A 97 -9.51 -4.58 0.01
CA ALA A 97 -9.70 -6.01 0.27
C ALA A 97 -9.33 -6.88 -0.94
N ARG A 98 -9.60 -6.40 -2.17
CA ARG A 98 -9.23 -7.05 -3.42
C ARG A 98 -7.72 -7.18 -3.57
N LEU A 99 -6.97 -6.11 -3.29
CA LEU A 99 -5.51 -6.12 -3.41
C LEU A 99 -4.89 -7.01 -2.32
N VAL A 100 -5.43 -6.98 -1.10
CA VAL A 100 -5.03 -7.90 -0.03
C VAL A 100 -5.26 -9.36 -0.43
N GLN A 101 -6.40 -9.67 -1.04
CA GLN A 101 -6.66 -11.03 -1.53
C GLN A 101 -5.65 -11.47 -2.60
N VAL A 102 -5.34 -10.61 -3.57
CA VAL A 102 -4.38 -10.95 -4.64
C VAL A 102 -2.95 -11.08 -4.11
N ALA A 103 -2.55 -10.22 -3.17
CA ALA A 103 -1.19 -10.19 -2.64
C ALA A 103 -0.91 -11.26 -1.56
N TRP A 104 -1.92 -11.69 -0.80
CA TRP A 104 -1.75 -12.66 0.29
C TRP A 104 -2.37 -14.06 0.04
N PHE A 105 -3.26 -14.25 -0.96
CA PHE A 105 -3.87 -15.57 -1.24
C PHE A 105 -3.34 -16.28 -2.50
N LYS A 106 -2.21 -15.84 -3.08
CA LYS A 106 -1.48 -16.61 -4.11
C LYS A 106 -0.49 -17.64 -3.55
N SER A 107 -0.81 -18.28 -2.43
CA SER A 107 -0.21 -19.56 -2.04
C SER A 107 -1.30 -20.47 -1.48
N PRO A 108 -1.65 -21.57 -2.16
CA PRO A 108 -1.95 -22.79 -1.43
C PRO A 108 -0.72 -23.24 -0.62
#